data_AF-A0A498L6P3-F1
#
_entry.id   AF-A0A498L6P3-F1
#
_cell.length_a   1.000
_cell.length_b   1.000
_cell.length_c   1.000
_cell.angle_alpha   90.00
_cell.angle_beta   90.00
_cell.angle_gamma   90.00
#
_symmetry.space_group_name_H-M   'P 1'
#
loop_
_entity.id
_entity.type
_entity.pdbx_description
1 polymer ?
#
loop_
_entity_poly.entity_id
_entity_poly.type
_entity_poly.pdbx_seq_one_letter_code
_entity_poly.pdbx_strand_id
1 'polypeptide(L)'
;MDTIQLFVGVPGGPELLIILGIAVLLFGANKLPALARSSGQALGEFKKGRQEIEDELRAAAEAEETDREDGDDVSEAAVDATAADVA
;
A
#
# COMPACT_ATOMS: atom_id res chain seq x y z
N MET A 1 18.93 -46.94 4.65
CA MET A 1 19.69 -45.75 4.21
C MET A 1 18.67 -44.85 3.55
N ASP A 2 17.91 -44.09 4.35
CA ASP A 2 16.68 -43.45 3.87
C ASP A 2 16.65 -41.97 4.26
N THR A 3 17.67 -41.23 3.84
CA THR A 3 17.86 -39.80 4.18
C THR A 3 17.93 -38.87 2.96
N ILE A 4 17.52 -39.31 1.77
CA ILE A 4 17.77 -38.54 0.52
C ILE A 4 16.50 -38.16 -0.27
N GLN A 5 15.29 -38.56 0.16
CA GLN A 5 14.09 -38.46 -0.70
C GLN A 5 12.96 -37.58 -0.16
N LEU A 6 13.26 -36.44 0.49
CA LEU A 6 12.19 -35.49 0.88
C LEU A 6 12.63 -34.04 0.69
N PHE A 7 12.72 -33.61 -0.57
CA PHE A 7 13.13 -32.25 -0.95
C PHE A 7 12.14 -31.54 -1.90
N VAL A 8 10.84 -31.90 -1.85
CA VAL A 8 9.83 -31.18 -2.65
C VAL A 8 8.67 -30.74 -1.76
N GLY A 9 8.68 -29.45 -1.42
CA GLY A 9 7.49 -28.70 -1.07
C GLY A 9 7.22 -28.54 0.43
N VAL A 10 8.04 -27.72 1.09
CA VAL A 10 7.84 -27.20 2.46
C VAL A 10 8.08 -28.23 3.58
N PRO A 11 9.21 -28.12 4.31
CA PRO A 11 9.40 -28.86 5.55
C PRO A 11 8.27 -28.53 6.53
N GLY A 12 7.74 -29.55 7.22
CA GLY A 12 6.74 -29.35 8.26
C GLY A 12 7.28 -28.49 9.42
N GLY A 13 6.40 -28.16 10.36
CA GLY A 13 6.75 -27.39 11.57
C GLY A 13 8.05 -27.86 12.27
N PRO A 14 8.27 -29.17 12.53
CA PRO A 14 9.48 -29.62 13.22
C PRO A 14 10.75 -29.50 12.36
N GLU A 15 10.69 -29.75 11.07
CA GLU A 15 11.85 -29.57 10.18
C GLU A 15 12.26 -28.10 10.06
N LEU A 16 11.29 -27.18 10.02
CA LEU A 16 11.55 -25.74 10.08
C LEU A 16 12.26 -25.32 11.37
N LEU A 17 11.89 -25.91 12.52
CA LEU A 17 12.56 -25.67 13.79
C LEU A 17 14.01 -26.16 13.78
N ILE A 18 14.31 -27.29 13.13
CA ILE A 18 15.67 -27.80 12.98
C ILE A 18 16.51 -26.84 12.12
N ILE A 19 15.97 -26.41 10.97
CA ILE A 19 16.65 -25.45 10.08
C ILE A 19 16.89 -24.12 10.82
N LEU A 20 15.88 -23.63 11.54
CA LEU A 20 16.00 -22.42 12.36
C LEU A 20 17.07 -22.60 13.45
N GLY A 21 17.12 -23.76 14.11
CA GLY A 21 18.15 -24.11 15.08
C GLY A 21 19.56 -24.06 14.49
N ILE A 22 19.77 -24.63 13.30
CA ILE A 22 21.05 -24.56 12.60
C ILE A 22 21.40 -23.12 12.23
N ALA A 23 20.44 -22.35 11.71
CA ALA A 23 20.65 -20.93 11.40
C ALA A 23 21.02 -20.11 12.66
N VAL A 24 20.38 -20.39 13.79
CA VAL A 24 20.72 -19.80 15.10
C VAL A 24 22.13 -20.19 15.56
N LEU A 25 22.58 -21.42 15.32
CA LEU A 25 23.94 -21.83 15.66
C LEU A 25 25.00 -21.13 14.80
N LEU A 26 24.72 -20.91 13.51
CA LEU A 26 25.64 -20.24 12.58
C LEU A 26 25.71 -18.73 12.83
N PHE A 27 24.55 -18.08 12.99
CA PHE A 27 24.47 -16.62 13.10
C PHE A 27 24.39 -16.11 14.55
N GLY A 28 23.94 -16.95 15.48
CA GLY A 28 23.69 -16.61 16.88
C GLY A 28 22.23 -16.22 17.17
N ALA A 29 21.73 -16.60 18.35
CA ALA A 29 20.35 -16.35 18.79
C ALA A 29 19.95 -14.87 18.83
N ASN A 30 20.93 -13.96 18.97
CA ASN A 30 20.69 -12.52 19.00
C ASN A 30 20.69 -11.87 17.60
N LYS A 31 21.26 -12.51 16.58
CA LYS A 31 21.49 -11.88 15.27
C LYS A 31 20.30 -12.04 14.33
N LEU A 32 19.66 -13.20 14.30
CA LEU A 32 18.40 -13.41 13.56
C LEU A 32 17.28 -12.43 13.97
N PRO A 33 16.93 -12.27 15.26
CA PRO A 33 15.87 -11.33 15.66
C PRO A 33 16.28 -9.87 15.44
N ALA A 34 17.56 -9.52 15.62
CA ALA A 34 18.05 -8.17 15.34
C ALA A 34 17.92 -7.82 13.85
N LEU A 35 18.32 -8.73 12.96
CA LEU A 35 18.15 -8.57 11.51
C LEU A 35 16.67 -8.45 11.15
N ALA A 36 15.83 -9.37 11.63
CA ALA A 36 14.38 -9.32 11.39
C ALA A 36 13.75 -8.00 11.85
N ARG A 37 14.16 -7.47 13.01
CA ARG A 37 13.68 -6.19 13.52
C ARG A 37 14.10 -5.01 12.65
N SER A 38 15.38 -4.94 12.27
CA SER A 38 15.89 -3.86 11.39
C SER A 38 15.29 -3.89 9.99
N SER A 39 15.18 -5.08 9.37
CA SER A 39 14.53 -5.26 8.07
C SER A 39 13.03 -4.99 8.15
N GLY A 40 12.37 -5.41 9.23
CA GLY A 40 10.95 -5.15 9.47
C GLY A 40 10.65 -3.66 9.64
N GLN A 41 11.52 -2.92 10.35
CA GLN A 41 11.40 -1.47 10.47
C GLN A 41 11.59 -0.78 9.12
N ALA A 42 12.61 -1.16 8.35
CA ALA A 42 12.83 -0.61 7.00
C ALA A 42 11.64 -0.86 6.07
N LEU A 43 11.10 -2.08 6.08
CA LEU A 43 9.93 -2.44 5.26
C LEU A 43 8.65 -1.72 5.74
N GLY A 44 8.52 -1.50 7.05
CA GLY A 44 7.42 -0.74 7.64
C GLY A 44 7.40 0.72 7.20
N GLU A 45 8.53 1.42 7.34
CA GLU A 45 8.68 2.81 6.88
C GLU A 45 8.51 2.91 5.36
N PHE A 46 9.05 1.94 4.61
CA PHE A 46 8.86 1.88 3.17
C PHE A 46 7.38 1.75 2.78
N LYS A 47 6.62 0.87 3.46
CA LYS A 47 5.19 0.70 3.21
C LYS A 47 4.41 1.97 3.53
N LYS A 48 4.74 2.64 4.64
CA LYS A 48 4.12 3.91 5.03
C LYS A 48 4.35 5.01 3.99
N GLY A 49 5.60 5.21 3.58
CA GLY A 49 5.94 6.20 2.55
C GLY A 49 5.30 5.88 1.19
N ARG A 50 5.20 4.60 0.82
CA ARG A 50 4.47 4.19 -0.40
C ARG A 50 2.99 4.58 -0.34
N GLN A 51 2.35 4.40 0.81
CA GLN A 51 0.93 4.70 1.01
C GLN A 51 0.67 6.22 1.00
N GLU A 52 1.51 7.01 1.66
CA GLU A 52 1.42 8.48 1.62
C GLU A 52 1.53 9.02 0.18
N ILE A 53 2.47 8.48 -0.61
CA ILE A 53 2.62 8.85 -2.02
C ILE A 53 1.38 8.47 -2.85
N GLU A 54 0.80 7.29 -2.61
CA GLU A 54 -0.42 6.84 -3.30
C GLU A 54 -1.61 7.74 -2.97
N ASP A 55 -1.76 8.13 -1.71
CA ASP A 55 -2.81 9.04 -1.24
C ASP A 55 -2.62 10.45 -1.82
N GLU A 56 -1.39 10.97 -1.88
CA GLU A 56 -1.07 12.26 -2.51
C GLU A 56 -1.35 12.24 -4.02
N LEU A 57 -0.97 11.18 -4.72
CA LEU A 57 -1.25 11.00 -6.16
C LEU A 57 -2.75 10.96 -6.44
N ARG A 58 -3.51 10.28 -5.58
CA ARG A 58 -4.97 10.21 -5.68
C ARG A 58 -5.62 11.57 -5.44
N ALA A 59 -5.22 12.27 -4.38
CA ALA A 59 -5.71 13.61 -4.09
C ALA A 59 -5.39 14.61 -5.21
N ALA A 60 -4.20 14.51 -5.82
CA ALA A 60 -3.82 15.33 -6.97
C ALA A 60 -4.65 15.02 -8.22
N ALA A 61 -4.98 13.74 -8.46
CA ALA A 61 -5.84 13.34 -9.57
C ALA A 61 -7.29 13.82 -9.39
N GLU A 62 -7.85 13.71 -8.18
CA GLU A 62 -9.20 14.18 -7.86
C GLU A 62 -9.31 15.72 -7.94
N ALA A 63 -8.24 16.46 -7.60
CA ALA A 63 -8.19 17.91 -7.74
C ALA A 63 -8.11 18.39 -9.20
N GLU A 64 -7.60 17.56 -10.12
CA GLU A 64 -7.55 17.91 -11.56
C GLU A 64 -8.91 17.69 -12.26
N GLU A 65 -9.77 16.81 -11.75
CA GLU A 65 -11.12 16.58 -12.30
C GLU A 65 -12.09 17.70 -11.92
N THR A 66 -11.97 18.28 -10.73
CA THR A 66 -12.87 19.34 -10.24
C THR A 66 -12.69 20.70 -10.93
N ASP A 67 -11.53 20.96 -11.56
CA ASP A 67 -11.28 22.20 -12.33
C ASP A 67 -11.94 22.19 -13.74
N ARG A 68 -12.53 21.06 -14.17
CA ARG A 68 -13.21 20.95 -15.48
C ARG A 68 -14.73 21.08 -15.43
N GLU A 69 -15.35 21.10 -14.25
CA GLU A 69 -16.81 21.14 -14.10
C GLU A 69 -17.39 22.54 -13.79
N ASP A 70 -16.57 23.54 -13.45
CA ASP A 70 -17.01 24.90 -13.08
C ASP A 70 -17.17 25.88 -14.29
N GLY A 71 -17.25 25.36 -15.52
CA GLY A 71 -17.25 26.16 -16.76
C GLY A 71 -18.61 26.47 -17.40
N ASP A 72 -19.71 25.86 -16.97
CA ASP A 72 -20.97 25.84 -17.76
C ASP A 72 -22.21 26.41 -17.04
N ASP A 73 -22.04 27.19 -15.96
CA ASP A 73 -23.15 27.74 -15.15
C ASP A 73 -23.16 29.29 -15.10
N VAL A 74 -22.98 29.93 -16.26
CA VAL A 74 -23.22 31.38 -16.43
C VAL A 74 -23.95 31.67 -17.75
N SER A 75 -25.11 31.06 -17.96
CA SER A 75 -26.02 31.50 -19.03
C SER A 75 -27.51 31.17 -18.77
N GLU A 76 -28.02 31.35 -17.55
CA GLU A 76 -29.48 31.21 -17.36
C GLU A 76 -30.10 32.17 -16.32
N ALA A 77 -29.50 33.36 -16.12
CA ALA A 77 -30.06 34.39 -15.23
C ALA A 77 -30.69 35.60 -15.96
N ALA A 78 -30.84 35.56 -17.30
CA ALA A 78 -31.34 36.71 -18.07
C ALA A 78 -32.79 36.58 -18.60
N VAL A 79 -33.51 35.47 -18.34
CA VAL A 79 -34.83 35.23 -18.96
C VAL A 79 -36.04 35.72 -18.15
N ASP A 80 -35.86 36.22 -16.92
CA ASP A 80 -36.99 36.55 -16.01
C ASP A 80 -37.54 37.99 -16.15
N ALA A 81 -36.95 38.86 -16.97
CA ALA A 81 -37.35 40.28 -17.00
C ALA A 81 -38.48 40.65 -17.99
N THR A 82 -38.98 39.75 -18.84
CA THR A 82 -39.87 40.13 -19.97
C THR A 82 -41.35 39.76 -19.81
N ALA A 83 -41.78 39.17 -18.68
CA ALA A 83 -43.17 38.67 -18.54
C ALA A 83 -44.14 39.60 -17.76
N ALA A 84 -43.69 40.72 -17.20
CA ALA A 84 -44.50 41.53 -16.28
C ALA A 84 -45.23 42.75 -16.88
N ASP A 85 -45.18 43.00 -18.20
CA ASP A 85 -45.80 44.18 -18.83
C ASP A 85 -46.68 43.85 -20.05
N VAL A 86 -47.52 42.81 -20.02
CA VAL A 86 -48.68 42.70 -20.93
C VAL A 86 -49.81 41.87 -20.29
N ALA A 87 -50.63 42.47 -19.44
CA ALA A 87 -51.99 42.00 -19.14
C ALA A 87 -52.83 43.09 -18.46
#